data_AF-A0A8T3ZLD3-F1
#
_entry.id   AF-A0A8T3ZLD3-F1
#
_cell.length_a   1.000
_cell.length_b   1.000
_cell.length_c   1.000
_cell.angle_alpha   90.00
_cell.angle_beta   90.00
_cell.angle_gamma   90.00
#
_symmetry.space_group_name_H-M   'P 1'
#
loop_
_entity.id
_entity.type
_entity.pdbx_description
1 polymer ?
#
loop_
_entity_poly.entity_id
_entity_poly.type
_entity_poly.pdbx_seq_one_letter_code
_entity_poly.pdbx_strand_id
1 'polypeptide(L)'
;MNKGNCINRIDEIISLVYRLGWRPELNNVIDKIGDLAADGPYEDVYGGYLFLFYERFVEKDPIKAYEIAKQSAYPDFLDLITSLIVINTLRGDTLESTCLKSGGIEINNLERTIIDIYLNPIKMLSPQQQVAAPPPSPVHSSSFSIESLAGKYRVHGVSYQGKICTVDISTALLDYGTSHTQSDWIEMTKEGEWKLPSGPLYFAVLETIYSNKKSSDTTQKALVQELRKMFERDLRRYSIMTSTCIRYAHDGLDTIVHDVGYATECTEKTNIVKSKERNLEFPHNYNYNKGWGSHFSRNLQALVGTNNYNKVEKVGKWITGRKKADLWLLNPNPSKDVECPLTLSGLNYGQFLISGVDARKKRAHGMVVHSAENYS
;
A
#
# COMPACT_ATOMS: atom_id res chain seq x y z
N MET A 1 -5.73 -2.55 -20.55
CA MET A 1 -7.15 -2.67 -20.97
C MET A 1 -7.18 -2.72 -22.49
N ASN A 2 -8.00 -3.58 -23.11
CA ASN A 2 -8.12 -3.60 -24.57
C ASN A 2 -9.06 -2.46 -25.02
N LYS A 3 -8.69 -1.71 -26.07
CA LYS A 3 -9.40 -0.56 -26.65
C LYS A 3 -10.91 -0.80 -26.85
N GLY A 4 -11.29 -2.02 -27.24
CA GLY A 4 -12.70 -2.40 -27.43
C GLY A 4 -13.54 -2.38 -26.15
N ASN A 5 -12.98 -2.75 -25.00
CA ASN A 5 -13.72 -2.76 -23.73
C ASN A 5 -13.99 -1.35 -23.18
N CYS A 6 -13.14 -0.40 -23.53
CA CYS A 6 -13.29 0.97 -23.06
C CYS A 6 -14.22 1.80 -23.93
N ILE A 7 -14.28 1.55 -25.25
CA ILE A 7 -15.28 2.17 -26.15
C ILE A 7 -16.69 1.73 -25.75
N ASN A 8 -16.89 0.43 -25.51
CA ASN A 8 -18.18 -0.10 -25.04
C ASN A 8 -18.60 0.52 -23.69
N ARG A 9 -17.65 0.78 -22.78
CA ARG A 9 -17.89 1.48 -21.51
C ARG A 9 -18.37 2.92 -21.71
N ILE A 10 -17.80 3.62 -22.68
CA ILE A 10 -18.14 5.02 -22.99
C ILE A 10 -19.56 5.09 -23.58
N ASP A 11 -19.89 4.20 -24.52
CA ASP A 11 -21.23 4.15 -25.15
C ASP A 11 -22.34 3.78 -24.14
N GLU A 12 -22.03 2.92 -23.16
CA GLU A 12 -22.94 2.57 -22.06
C GLU A 12 -23.20 3.76 -21.13
N ILE A 13 -22.15 4.51 -20.75
CA ILE A 13 -22.28 5.70 -19.91
C ILE A 13 -23.06 6.80 -20.65
N ILE A 14 -22.74 7.05 -21.92
CA ILE A 14 -23.47 8.00 -22.78
C ILE A 14 -24.95 7.60 -22.88
N SER A 15 -25.23 6.31 -23.12
CA SER A 15 -26.60 5.78 -23.20
C SER A 15 -27.37 5.87 -21.88
N LEU A 16 -26.68 5.75 -20.74
CA LEU A 16 -27.28 5.93 -19.41
C LEU A 16 -27.63 7.40 -19.16
N VAL A 17 -26.73 8.32 -19.50
CA VAL A 17 -26.97 9.78 -19.37
C VAL A 17 -28.10 10.25 -20.29
N TYR A 18 -28.20 9.72 -21.51
CA TYR A 18 -29.34 9.98 -22.41
C TYR A 18 -30.68 9.50 -21.82
N ARG A 19 -30.70 8.31 -21.20
CA ARG A 19 -31.92 7.76 -20.56
C ARG A 19 -32.37 8.58 -19.35
N LEU A 20 -31.45 9.25 -18.67
CA LEU A 20 -31.74 10.08 -17.49
C LEU A 20 -32.12 11.54 -17.83
N GLY A 21 -32.20 11.90 -19.12
CA GLY A 21 -32.80 13.16 -19.60
C GLY A 21 -31.85 14.35 -19.78
N TRP A 22 -30.53 14.15 -19.80
CA TRP A 22 -29.52 15.22 -19.75
C TRP A 22 -28.95 15.57 -21.14
N ARG A 23 -29.83 15.91 -22.09
CA ARG A 23 -29.45 16.09 -23.51
C ARG A 23 -28.56 17.32 -23.80
N PRO A 24 -28.81 18.52 -23.24
CA PRO A 24 -28.05 19.72 -23.62
C PRO A 24 -26.59 19.72 -23.15
N GLU A 25 -26.34 19.21 -21.95
CA GLU A 25 -25.02 19.20 -21.32
C GLU A 25 -24.12 18.11 -21.91
N LEU A 26 -24.72 17.02 -22.39
CA LEU A 26 -24.03 15.89 -22.98
C LEU A 26 -23.55 16.16 -24.41
N ASN A 27 -24.34 16.86 -25.24
CA ASN A 27 -23.92 17.22 -26.60
C ASN A 27 -22.64 18.08 -26.58
N ASN A 28 -22.55 19.02 -25.65
CA ASN A 28 -21.39 19.89 -25.45
C ASN A 28 -20.16 19.14 -24.89
N VAL A 29 -20.37 17.98 -24.26
CA VAL A 29 -19.31 17.07 -23.81
C VAL A 29 -18.87 16.17 -24.97
N ILE A 30 -19.81 15.63 -25.75
CA ILE A 30 -19.53 14.82 -26.95
C ILE A 30 -18.74 15.62 -28.00
N ASP A 31 -19.07 16.89 -28.23
CA ASP A 31 -18.34 17.76 -29.17
C ASP A 31 -16.89 17.94 -28.72
N LYS A 32 -16.66 18.26 -27.44
CA LYS A 32 -15.31 18.38 -26.85
C LYS A 32 -14.53 17.07 -26.82
N ILE A 33 -15.22 15.95 -26.71
CA ILE A 33 -14.65 14.61 -26.80
C ILE A 33 -14.18 14.31 -28.23
N GLY A 34 -14.98 14.70 -29.24
CA GLY A 34 -14.61 14.60 -30.64
C GLY A 34 -13.29 15.33 -30.93
N ASP A 35 -13.14 16.52 -30.34
CA ASP A 35 -11.92 17.33 -30.47
C ASP A 35 -10.71 16.70 -29.75
N LEU A 36 -10.88 16.14 -28.55
CA LEU A 36 -9.79 15.52 -27.78
C LEU A 36 -9.35 14.15 -28.34
N ALA A 37 -10.28 13.40 -28.93
CA ALA A 37 -9.99 12.09 -29.53
C ALA A 37 -9.31 12.18 -30.90
N ALA A 38 -9.36 13.34 -31.56
CA ALA A 38 -8.73 13.58 -32.86
C ALA A 38 -7.20 13.71 -32.77
N ASP A 39 -6.67 14.25 -31.66
CA ASP A 39 -5.27 14.72 -31.60
C ASP A 39 -4.40 14.18 -30.43
N GLY A 40 -4.93 13.35 -29.52
CA GLY A 40 -4.20 12.95 -28.28
C GLY A 40 -4.03 11.42 -28.05
N PRO A 41 -3.00 11.00 -27.30
CA PRO A 41 -2.87 9.61 -26.85
C PRO A 41 -4.01 9.23 -25.88
N TYR A 42 -4.44 7.96 -25.96
CA TYR A 42 -5.66 7.44 -25.32
C TYR A 42 -5.78 7.65 -23.80
N GLU A 43 -4.66 7.76 -23.10
CA GLU A 43 -4.59 8.02 -21.65
C GLU A 43 -5.02 9.45 -21.28
N ASP A 44 -4.74 10.42 -22.16
CA ASP A 44 -5.16 11.82 -22.00
C ASP A 44 -6.67 11.97 -22.21
N VAL A 45 -7.25 11.13 -23.08
CA VAL A 45 -8.70 11.10 -23.31
C VAL A 45 -9.43 10.59 -22.07
N TYR A 46 -8.98 9.48 -21.46
CA TYR A 46 -9.60 8.93 -20.23
C TYR A 46 -9.44 9.86 -19.02
N GLY A 47 -8.28 10.53 -18.88
CA GLY A 47 -8.09 11.59 -17.89
C GLY A 47 -9.02 12.78 -18.11
N GLY A 48 -9.20 13.20 -19.36
CA GLY A 48 -10.15 14.24 -19.75
C GLY A 48 -11.61 13.89 -19.45
N TYR A 49 -12.02 12.64 -19.67
CA TYR A 49 -13.36 12.15 -19.31
C TYR A 49 -13.63 12.22 -17.81
N LEU A 50 -12.69 11.75 -16.99
CA LEU A 50 -12.82 11.81 -15.53
C LEU A 50 -12.91 13.25 -15.04
N PHE A 51 -12.10 14.14 -15.62
CA PHE A 51 -12.08 15.55 -15.28
C PHE A 51 -13.39 16.26 -15.64
N LEU A 52 -13.90 16.05 -16.86
CA LEU A 52 -15.17 16.61 -17.29
C LEU A 52 -16.36 16.03 -16.53
N PHE A 53 -16.32 14.73 -16.18
CA PHE A 53 -17.35 14.12 -15.34
C PHE A 53 -17.33 14.71 -13.94
N TYR A 54 -16.14 14.94 -13.38
CA TYR A 54 -15.97 15.55 -12.08
C TYR A 54 -16.50 17.00 -12.05
N GLU A 55 -16.03 17.88 -12.92
CA GLU A 55 -16.43 19.30 -12.96
C GLU A 55 -17.93 19.48 -13.24
N ARG A 56 -18.52 18.64 -14.10
CA ARG A 56 -19.92 18.84 -14.50
C ARG A 56 -20.93 18.11 -13.62
N PHE A 57 -20.56 17.00 -13.00
CA PHE A 57 -21.52 16.14 -12.30
C PHE A 57 -21.19 16.01 -10.81
N VAL A 58 -19.95 15.68 -10.44
CA VAL A 58 -19.60 15.47 -9.02
C VAL A 58 -19.61 16.79 -8.25
N GLU A 59 -19.13 17.88 -8.86
CA GLU A 59 -19.11 19.20 -8.23
C GLU A 59 -20.51 19.84 -8.15
N LYS A 60 -21.36 19.63 -9.16
CA LYS A 60 -22.67 20.30 -9.25
C LYS A 60 -23.80 19.54 -8.54
N ASP A 61 -23.78 18.21 -8.57
CA ASP A 61 -24.84 17.36 -8.00
C ASP A 61 -24.25 16.00 -7.56
N PRO A 62 -23.54 15.97 -6.42
CA PRO A 62 -22.83 14.77 -5.95
C PRO A 62 -23.78 13.59 -5.67
N ILE A 63 -25.02 13.87 -5.24
CA ILE A 63 -26.03 12.84 -4.95
C ILE A 63 -26.41 12.13 -6.25
N LYS A 64 -26.69 12.89 -7.30
CA LYS A 64 -27.03 12.31 -8.60
C LYS A 64 -25.86 11.59 -9.25
N ALA A 65 -24.63 12.12 -9.12
CA ALA A 65 -23.43 11.45 -9.58
C ALA A 65 -23.25 10.07 -8.90
N TYR A 66 -23.52 9.99 -7.60
CA TYR A 66 -23.50 8.73 -6.85
C TYR A 66 -24.58 7.74 -7.32
N GLU A 67 -25.83 8.18 -7.50
CA GLU A 67 -26.90 7.32 -8.00
C GLU A 67 -26.63 6.79 -9.43
N ILE A 68 -26.03 7.62 -10.29
CA ILE A 68 -25.56 7.19 -11.62
C ILE A 68 -24.47 6.12 -11.48
N ALA A 69 -23.50 6.33 -10.59
CA ALA A 69 -22.41 5.38 -10.39
C ALA A 69 -22.90 4.04 -9.83
N LYS A 70 -23.91 4.07 -8.95
CA LYS A 70 -24.56 2.88 -8.37
C LYS A 70 -25.32 2.05 -9.41
N GLN A 71 -25.89 2.71 -10.42
CA GLN A 71 -26.56 2.05 -11.55
C GLN A 71 -25.58 1.55 -12.62
N SER A 72 -24.30 1.91 -12.52
CA SER A 72 -23.29 1.44 -13.46
C SER A 72 -22.97 -0.04 -13.23
N ALA A 73 -22.64 -0.76 -14.31
CA ALA A 73 -22.17 -2.14 -14.23
C ALA A 73 -20.72 -2.27 -13.70
N TYR A 74 -20.11 -1.18 -13.23
CA TYR A 74 -18.67 -1.08 -12.96
C TYR A 74 -18.42 -0.67 -11.49
N PRO A 75 -18.07 -1.63 -10.61
CA PRO A 75 -17.80 -1.36 -9.19
C PRO A 75 -16.72 -0.29 -8.96
N ASP A 76 -15.67 -0.30 -9.79
CA ASP A 76 -14.56 0.67 -9.71
C ASP A 76 -15.03 2.12 -9.95
N PHE A 77 -16.11 2.31 -10.70
CA PHE A 77 -16.68 3.64 -10.98
C PHE A 77 -17.40 4.19 -9.75
N LEU A 78 -18.13 3.35 -9.02
CA LEU A 78 -18.76 3.73 -7.75
C LEU A 78 -17.72 4.13 -6.69
N ASP A 79 -16.64 3.35 -6.57
CA ASP A 79 -15.55 3.63 -5.62
C ASP A 79 -14.85 4.96 -5.94
N LEU A 80 -14.62 5.23 -7.22
CA LEU A 80 -14.04 6.48 -7.70
C LEU A 80 -14.95 7.69 -7.40
N ILE A 81 -16.24 7.63 -7.75
CA ILE A 81 -17.18 8.73 -7.49
C ILE A 81 -17.35 8.97 -6.00
N THR A 82 -17.44 7.91 -5.20
CA THR A 82 -17.49 8.01 -3.73
C THR A 82 -16.25 8.72 -3.18
N SER A 83 -15.05 8.36 -3.68
CA SER A 83 -13.80 9.00 -3.27
C SER A 83 -13.77 10.49 -3.63
N LEU A 84 -14.27 10.87 -4.81
CA LEU A 84 -14.32 12.25 -5.28
C LEU A 84 -15.31 13.11 -4.46
N ILE A 85 -16.47 12.55 -4.09
CA ILE A 85 -17.44 13.21 -3.21
C ILE A 85 -16.84 13.44 -1.81
N VAL A 86 -16.15 12.45 -1.25
CA VAL A 86 -15.48 12.57 0.05
C VAL A 86 -14.39 13.65 -0.01
N ILE A 87 -13.58 13.69 -1.07
CA ILE A 87 -12.54 14.72 -1.24
C ILE A 87 -13.14 16.13 -1.29
N ASN A 88 -14.25 16.35 -2.01
CA ASN A 88 -14.93 17.65 -2.06
C ASN A 88 -15.51 18.05 -0.70
N THR A 89 -16.15 17.10 -0.01
CA THR A 89 -16.69 17.30 1.33
C THR A 89 -15.59 17.74 2.32
N LEU A 90 -14.41 17.12 2.22
CA LEU A 90 -13.25 17.44 3.07
C LEU A 90 -12.56 18.75 2.70
N ARG A 91 -12.72 19.24 1.46
CA ARG A 91 -12.16 20.52 1.00
C ARG A 91 -13.00 21.73 1.41
N GLY A 92 -14.18 21.53 1.99
CA GLY A 92 -15.03 22.61 2.50
C GLY A 92 -15.83 23.34 1.41
N ASP A 93 -15.72 22.91 0.15
CA ASP A 93 -16.46 23.50 -0.95
C ASP A 93 -17.76 22.71 -1.21
N THR A 94 -18.91 23.38 -1.05
CA THR A 94 -20.18 23.11 -1.77
C THR A 94 -21.12 21.95 -1.38
N LEU A 95 -21.18 21.51 -0.11
CA LEU A 95 -22.35 20.71 0.34
C LEU A 95 -23.49 21.57 0.90
N GLU A 96 -23.20 22.61 1.69
CA GLU A 96 -24.26 23.45 2.28
C GLU A 96 -25.05 24.25 1.24
N SER A 97 -24.42 24.76 0.17
CA SER A 97 -25.13 25.59 -0.83
C SER A 97 -26.01 24.80 -1.79
N THR A 98 -25.72 23.52 -2.00
CA THR A 98 -26.39 22.67 -3.01
C THR A 98 -27.56 21.91 -2.38
N CYS A 99 -27.44 21.49 -1.11
CA CYS A 99 -28.46 20.72 -0.39
C CYS A 99 -29.71 21.54 0.02
N LEU A 100 -29.61 22.87 0.12
CA LEU A 100 -30.76 23.73 0.44
C LEU A 100 -31.80 23.87 -0.70
N LYS A 101 -31.50 23.40 -1.93
CA LYS A 101 -32.39 23.54 -3.10
C LYS A 101 -33.11 22.26 -3.53
N SER A 102 -32.68 21.08 -3.09
CA SER A 102 -33.25 19.79 -3.48
C SER A 102 -34.23 19.30 -2.41
N GLY A 103 -35.46 19.82 -2.44
CA GLY A 103 -36.50 19.49 -1.47
C GLY A 103 -36.68 17.99 -1.22
N GLY A 104 -36.60 17.61 0.05
CA GLY A 104 -37.39 16.51 0.62
C GLY A 104 -36.94 15.08 0.34
N ILE A 105 -35.66 14.80 0.09
CA ILE A 105 -35.13 13.42 0.13
C ILE A 105 -34.31 13.28 1.41
N GLU A 106 -34.55 12.22 2.19
CA GLU A 106 -33.97 11.97 3.51
C GLU A 106 -32.43 11.97 3.51
N ILE A 107 -31.87 13.16 3.76
CA ILE A 107 -30.46 13.49 3.99
C ILE A 107 -29.81 12.56 5.04
N ASN A 108 -30.62 12.04 5.97
CA ASN A 108 -30.18 11.18 7.06
C ASN A 108 -29.48 9.88 6.63
N ASN A 109 -29.78 9.32 5.46
CA ASN A 109 -29.18 8.04 5.05
C ASN A 109 -27.82 8.20 4.36
N LEU A 110 -27.63 9.23 3.53
CA LEU A 110 -26.34 9.46 2.86
C LEU A 110 -25.30 10.06 3.82
N GLU A 111 -25.72 11.01 4.66
CA GLU A 111 -24.87 11.53 5.75
C GLU A 111 -24.52 10.41 6.73
N ARG A 112 -25.48 9.56 7.17
CA ARG A 112 -25.13 8.39 7.99
C ARG A 112 -24.22 7.42 7.27
N THR A 113 -24.40 7.16 5.98
CA THR A 113 -23.54 6.22 5.25
C THR A 113 -22.11 6.76 5.11
N ILE A 114 -21.94 8.05 4.80
CA ILE A 114 -20.62 8.70 4.73
C ILE A 114 -20.01 8.81 6.14
N ILE A 115 -20.82 9.13 7.15
CA ILE A 115 -20.38 9.19 8.55
C ILE A 115 -19.99 7.79 9.04
N ASP A 116 -20.80 6.77 8.87
CA ASP A 116 -20.55 5.41 9.37
C ASP A 116 -19.40 4.72 8.65
N ILE A 117 -19.25 4.91 7.33
CA ILE A 117 -18.20 4.27 6.55
C ILE A 117 -16.87 5.02 6.66
N TYR A 118 -16.89 6.36 6.71
CA TYR A 118 -15.67 7.16 6.60
C TYR A 118 -15.35 8.02 7.82
N LEU A 119 -16.33 8.60 8.53
CA LEU A 119 -16.05 9.54 9.63
C LEU A 119 -16.14 8.95 11.05
N ASN A 120 -16.87 7.85 11.27
CA ASN A 120 -16.96 7.18 12.57
C ASN A 120 -15.67 6.48 12.97
N PRO A 121 -14.89 5.87 12.04
CA PRO A 121 -13.52 5.48 12.33
C PRO A 121 -12.61 6.67 12.67
N ILE A 122 -12.95 7.88 12.20
CA ILE A 122 -12.13 9.10 12.34
C ILE A 122 -12.48 9.88 13.63
N LYS A 123 -13.75 9.90 14.07
CA LYS A 123 -14.20 10.59 15.29
C LYS A 123 -13.84 9.87 16.59
N MET A 124 -13.42 8.60 16.55
CA MET A 124 -12.90 7.90 17.73
C MET A 124 -11.42 8.22 18.06
N LEU A 125 -10.80 9.15 17.33
CA LEU A 125 -9.42 9.59 17.57
C LEU A 125 -9.38 11.05 18.04
N SER A 126 -9.92 11.29 19.23
CA SER A 126 -9.53 12.43 20.08
C SER A 126 -9.13 11.88 21.45
N PRO A 127 -8.02 12.33 22.05
CA PRO A 127 -7.50 11.75 23.28
C PRO A 127 -8.31 12.26 24.48
N GLN A 128 -9.45 11.64 24.76
CA GLN A 128 -9.86 11.48 26.14
C GLN A 128 -9.25 10.17 26.63
N GLN A 129 -8.29 10.28 27.55
CA GLN A 129 -7.75 9.17 28.34
C GLN A 129 -8.90 8.48 29.08
N GLN A 130 -9.54 7.52 28.41
CA GLN A 130 -10.30 6.50 29.08
C GLN A 130 -9.26 5.58 29.72
N VAL A 131 -9.27 5.50 31.04
CA VAL A 131 -8.41 4.60 31.81
C VAL A 131 -8.76 3.18 31.39
N ALA A 132 -8.03 2.67 30.38
CA ALA A 132 -8.15 1.32 29.91
C ALA A 132 -7.72 0.39 31.06
N ALA A 133 -8.52 -0.66 31.28
CA ALA A 133 -8.13 -1.74 32.18
C ALA A 133 -6.70 -2.22 31.83
N PRO A 134 -5.90 -2.62 32.85
CA PRO A 134 -4.55 -3.08 32.60
C PRO A 134 -4.59 -4.17 31.51
N PRO A 135 -3.75 -4.05 30.47
CA PRO A 135 -3.77 -5.00 29.37
C PRO A 135 -3.57 -6.41 29.94
N PRO A 136 -4.35 -7.41 29.48
CA PRO A 136 -4.14 -8.79 29.89
C PRO A 136 -2.68 -9.16 29.65
N SER A 137 -2.05 -9.81 30.65
CA SER A 137 -0.66 -10.25 30.56
C SER A 137 -0.46 -11.05 29.27
N PRO A 138 0.60 -10.78 28.49
CA PRO A 138 0.81 -11.42 27.20
C PRO A 138 0.93 -12.94 27.39
N VAL A 139 -0.02 -13.67 26.82
CA VAL A 139 0.07 -15.13 26.72
C VAL A 139 1.14 -15.42 25.67
N HIS A 140 2.33 -15.80 26.12
CA HIS A 140 3.42 -16.22 25.23
C HIS A 140 3.11 -17.61 24.65
N SER A 141 2.20 -17.67 23.69
CA SER A 141 1.99 -18.88 22.90
C SER A 141 3.08 -18.93 21.83
N SER A 142 3.92 -19.98 21.85
CA SER A 142 4.85 -20.28 20.75
C SER A 142 4.13 -20.64 19.44
N SER A 143 2.81 -20.82 19.50
CA SER A 143 1.92 -20.99 18.36
C SER A 143 1.61 -19.67 17.68
N PHE A 144 1.42 -19.71 16.36
CA PHE A 144 0.91 -18.59 15.60
C PHE A 144 -0.51 -18.23 16.05
N SER A 145 -0.74 -16.93 16.23
CA SER A 145 -2.07 -16.33 16.36
C SER A 145 -2.01 -14.86 15.95
N ILE A 146 -3.16 -14.31 15.56
CA ILE A 146 -3.38 -12.88 15.36
C ILE A 146 -4.44 -12.43 16.35
N GLU A 147 -4.19 -11.33 17.04
CA GLU A 147 -5.17 -10.60 17.83
C GLU A 147 -5.50 -9.28 17.12
N SER A 148 -6.79 -8.94 17.05
CA SER A 148 -7.25 -7.62 16.61
C SER A 148 -7.42 -6.73 17.82
N LEU A 149 -6.65 -5.64 17.88
CA LEU A 149 -6.66 -4.65 18.96
C LEU A 149 -7.02 -3.28 18.38
N ALA A 150 -7.41 -2.34 19.24
CA ALA A 150 -7.70 -0.98 18.79
C ALA A 150 -6.45 -0.34 18.13
N GLY A 151 -6.55 -0.05 16.83
CA GLY A 151 -5.48 0.59 16.05
C GLY A 151 -4.31 -0.32 15.65
N LYS A 152 -4.32 -1.61 16.01
CA LYS A 152 -3.22 -2.54 15.68
C LYS A 152 -3.64 -4.00 15.57
N TYR A 153 -2.89 -4.75 14.78
CA TYR A 153 -2.89 -6.21 14.84
C TYR A 153 -1.66 -6.68 15.59
N ARG A 154 -1.85 -7.66 16.49
CA ARG A 154 -0.74 -8.33 17.16
C ARG A 154 -0.55 -9.71 16.56
N VAL A 155 0.64 -9.98 16.03
CA VAL A 155 0.99 -11.24 15.39
C VAL A 155 1.96 -12.01 16.28
N HIS A 156 1.55 -13.16 16.77
CA HIS A 156 2.38 -14.06 17.58
C HIS A 156 3.07 -15.09 16.69
N GLY A 157 4.19 -15.64 17.18
CA GLY A 157 4.90 -16.71 16.48
C GLY A 157 5.75 -16.23 15.30
N VAL A 158 6.15 -14.95 15.27
CA VAL A 158 6.99 -14.41 14.19
C VAL A 158 8.44 -14.83 14.41
N SER A 159 9.02 -15.56 13.46
CA SER A 159 10.44 -15.95 13.51
C SER A 159 11.31 -14.83 12.94
N TYR A 160 11.98 -14.08 13.80
CA TYR A 160 12.83 -12.95 13.44
C TYR A 160 14.17 -13.02 14.18
N GLN A 161 15.29 -12.91 13.45
CA GLN A 161 16.65 -12.98 13.98
C GLN A 161 16.92 -14.22 14.87
N GLY A 162 16.40 -15.38 14.47
CA GLY A 162 16.55 -16.64 15.20
C GLY A 162 15.70 -16.76 16.47
N LYS A 163 14.85 -15.77 16.77
CA LYS A 163 13.94 -15.76 17.92
C LYS A 163 12.49 -15.81 17.44
N ILE A 164 11.62 -16.37 18.27
CA ILE A 164 10.17 -16.26 18.11
C ILE A 164 9.71 -15.04 18.90
N CYS A 165 9.12 -14.06 18.21
CA CYS A 165 8.64 -12.83 18.81
C CYS A 165 7.15 -12.60 18.53
N THR A 166 6.60 -11.62 19.24
CA THR A 166 5.30 -11.04 18.96
C THR A 166 5.51 -9.68 18.30
N VAL A 167 4.77 -9.38 17.24
CA VAL A 167 4.89 -8.11 16.50
C VAL A 167 3.54 -7.41 16.47
N ASP A 168 3.50 -6.19 16.99
CA ASP A 168 2.38 -5.28 16.78
C ASP A 168 2.57 -4.57 15.44
N ILE A 169 1.50 -4.46 14.66
CA ILE A 169 1.47 -3.82 13.33
C ILE A 169 0.36 -2.78 13.34
N SER A 170 0.66 -1.54 12.95
CA SER A 170 -0.35 -0.48 12.84
C SER A 170 -1.40 -0.83 11.78
N THR A 171 -2.69 -0.60 12.07
CA THR A 171 -3.78 -0.82 11.09
C THR A 171 -3.82 0.27 10.02
N ALA A 172 -3.30 1.45 10.35
CA ALA A 172 -3.16 2.59 9.46
C ALA A 172 -1.68 2.86 9.16
N LEU A 173 -1.42 3.53 8.03
CA LEU A 173 -0.10 4.07 7.74
C LEU A 173 0.23 5.18 8.75
N LEU A 174 1.51 5.28 9.09
CA LEU A 174 2.02 6.31 10.00
C LEU A 174 1.74 7.71 9.44
N ASP A 175 1.58 8.67 10.34
CA ASP A 175 1.31 10.08 10.03
C ASP A 175 0.22 10.26 8.95
N TYR A 176 -0.88 9.52 9.10
CA TYR A 176 -2.03 9.52 8.20
C TYR A 176 -1.68 9.20 6.73
N GLY A 177 -0.58 8.46 6.51
CA GLY A 177 -0.07 8.15 5.18
C GLY A 177 0.64 9.31 4.50
N THR A 178 1.12 10.31 5.24
CA THR A 178 2.06 11.31 4.70
C THR A 178 3.37 10.62 4.31
N SER A 179 4.04 11.15 3.28
CA SER A 179 5.32 10.60 2.83
C SER A 179 6.47 11.42 3.39
N HIS A 180 7.45 10.75 3.98
CA HIS A 180 8.65 11.35 4.59
C HIS A 180 9.92 10.66 4.12
N THR A 181 11.07 11.32 4.28
CA THR A 181 12.37 10.67 4.02
C THR A 181 12.67 9.62 5.09
N GLN A 182 13.67 8.77 4.89
CA GLN A 182 14.00 7.75 5.90
C GLN A 182 14.48 8.39 7.21
N SER A 183 15.29 9.45 7.15
CA SER A 183 15.75 10.20 8.32
C SER A 183 14.61 10.83 9.10
N ASP A 184 13.66 11.47 8.41
CA ASP A 184 12.48 12.07 9.03
C ASP A 184 11.65 11.00 9.76
N TRP A 185 11.42 9.85 9.11
CA TRP A 185 10.70 8.74 9.73
C TRP A 185 11.40 8.24 10.99
N ILE A 186 12.71 8.05 10.93
CA ILE A 186 13.51 7.60 12.06
C ILE A 186 13.38 8.60 13.21
N GLU A 187 13.55 9.90 12.96
CA GLU A 187 13.42 10.94 13.98
C GLU A 187 12.03 10.93 14.63
N MET A 188 10.97 10.92 13.82
CA MET A 188 9.58 10.89 14.31
C MET A 188 9.24 9.65 15.14
N THR A 189 9.84 8.50 14.81
CA THR A 189 9.52 7.21 15.43
C THR A 189 10.53 6.81 16.51
N LYS A 190 11.64 7.52 16.68
CA LYS A 190 12.71 7.18 17.62
C LYS A 190 12.22 7.07 19.06
N GLU A 191 11.37 8.00 19.48
CA GLU A 191 10.81 8.07 20.83
C GLU A 191 9.36 7.55 20.92
N GLY A 192 8.70 7.33 19.78
CA GLY A 192 7.32 6.83 19.71
C GLY A 192 7.18 5.33 20.02
N GLU A 193 5.94 4.87 20.21
CA GLU A 193 5.61 3.44 20.30
C GLU A 193 6.02 2.73 19.00
N TRP A 194 5.52 3.23 17.86
CA TRP A 194 5.76 2.67 16.56
C TRP A 194 7.20 2.89 16.09
N LYS A 195 7.81 1.85 15.54
CA LYS A 195 9.11 1.92 14.84
C LYS A 195 8.92 1.61 13.36
N LEU A 196 9.85 2.11 12.56
CA LEU A 196 9.96 1.72 11.16
C LEU A 196 10.56 0.31 11.09
N PRO A 197 9.86 -0.70 10.54
CA PRO A 197 10.39 -2.07 10.44
C PRO A 197 11.56 -2.15 9.46
N SER A 198 12.55 -2.98 9.77
CA SER A 198 13.59 -3.36 8.80
C SER A 198 13.01 -4.27 7.71
N GLY A 199 13.70 -4.34 6.56
CA GLY A 199 13.38 -5.29 5.49
C GLY A 199 13.22 -6.74 6.00
N PRO A 200 14.16 -7.27 6.79
CA PRO A 200 14.04 -8.60 7.37
C PRO A 200 12.83 -8.77 8.31
N LEU A 201 12.52 -7.78 9.17
CA LEU A 201 11.34 -7.84 10.04
C LEU A 201 10.05 -7.85 9.21
N TYR A 202 9.97 -6.95 8.23
CA TYR A 202 8.81 -6.84 7.36
C TYR A 202 8.55 -8.17 6.66
N PHE A 203 9.59 -8.78 6.07
CA PHE A 203 9.44 -10.06 5.38
C PHE A 203 9.10 -11.20 6.33
N ALA A 204 9.69 -11.26 7.54
CA ALA A 204 9.36 -12.26 8.54
C ALA A 204 7.87 -12.24 8.94
N VAL A 205 7.28 -11.05 9.10
CA VAL A 205 5.85 -10.88 9.35
C VAL A 205 5.02 -11.40 8.17
N LEU A 206 5.36 -10.96 6.95
CA LEU A 206 4.66 -11.39 5.73
C LEU A 206 4.73 -12.91 5.50
N GLU A 207 5.88 -13.51 5.76
CA GLU A 207 6.09 -14.96 5.70
C GLU A 207 5.25 -15.69 6.74
N THR A 208 5.21 -15.18 7.98
CA THR A 208 4.45 -15.79 9.08
C THR A 208 2.96 -15.83 8.74
N ILE A 209 2.42 -14.72 8.24
CA ILE A 209 1.02 -14.63 7.79
C ILE A 209 0.78 -15.58 6.60
N TYR A 210 1.68 -15.61 5.61
CA TYR A 210 1.57 -16.49 4.44
C TYR A 210 1.56 -17.97 4.82
N SER A 211 2.42 -18.38 5.76
CA SER A 211 2.53 -19.77 6.21
C SER A 211 1.22 -20.24 6.84
N ASN A 212 0.48 -19.33 7.45
CA ASN A 212 -0.80 -19.61 8.12
C ASN A 212 -2.05 -19.29 7.27
N LYS A 213 -1.90 -19.03 5.97
CA LYS A 213 -3.02 -18.75 5.02
C LYS A 213 -4.09 -19.85 4.92
N LYS A 214 -3.79 -21.06 5.40
CA LYS A 214 -4.70 -22.23 5.43
C LYS A 214 -5.05 -22.65 6.86
N SER A 215 -5.03 -21.72 7.83
CA SER A 215 -5.46 -22.00 9.21
C SER A 215 -6.79 -22.75 9.24
N SER A 216 -6.86 -23.80 10.06
CA SER A 216 -8.10 -24.56 10.33
C SER A 216 -9.03 -23.79 11.26
N ASP A 217 -8.50 -22.91 12.09
CA ASP A 217 -9.29 -21.95 12.88
C ASP A 217 -9.84 -20.86 11.95
N THR A 218 -11.17 -20.80 11.85
CA THR A 218 -11.91 -19.86 10.99
C THR A 218 -11.67 -18.40 11.37
N THR A 219 -11.56 -18.09 12.66
CA THR A 219 -11.29 -16.72 13.15
C THR A 219 -9.89 -16.29 12.74
N GLN A 220 -8.90 -17.14 12.97
CA GLN A 220 -7.52 -16.86 12.55
C GLN A 220 -7.40 -16.76 11.02
N LYS A 221 -8.12 -17.61 10.29
CA LYS A 221 -8.17 -17.54 8.82
C LYS A 221 -8.76 -16.22 8.31
N ALA A 222 -9.78 -15.67 8.98
CA ALA A 222 -10.36 -14.37 8.65
C ALA A 222 -9.34 -13.24 8.87
N LEU A 223 -8.69 -13.21 10.05
CA LEU A 223 -7.66 -12.21 10.38
C LEU A 223 -6.46 -12.26 9.42
N VAL A 224 -6.03 -13.46 9.00
CA VAL A 224 -5.00 -13.62 7.98
C VAL A 224 -5.42 -12.98 6.64
N GLN A 225 -6.68 -13.10 6.23
CA GLN A 225 -7.18 -12.45 5.02
C GLN A 225 -7.30 -10.94 5.17
N GLU A 226 -7.67 -10.43 6.35
CA GLU A 226 -7.72 -9.00 6.63
C GLU A 226 -6.34 -8.35 6.54
N LEU A 227 -5.34 -8.90 7.23
CA LEU A 227 -3.95 -8.43 7.12
C LEU A 227 -3.43 -8.53 5.69
N ARG A 228 -3.72 -9.62 4.98
CA ARG A 228 -3.36 -9.75 3.56
C ARG A 228 -3.96 -8.62 2.73
N LYS A 229 -5.25 -8.31 2.87
CA LYS A 229 -5.93 -7.23 2.14
C LYS A 229 -5.37 -5.86 2.50
N MET A 230 -5.02 -5.63 3.76
CA MET A 230 -4.37 -4.40 4.22
C MET A 230 -3.03 -4.21 3.49
N PHE A 231 -2.15 -5.21 3.54
CA PHE A 231 -0.87 -5.14 2.83
C PHE A 231 -1.04 -5.07 1.31
N GLU A 232 -2.01 -5.80 0.74
CA GLU A 232 -2.32 -5.73 -0.69
C GLU A 232 -2.67 -4.31 -1.11
N ARG A 233 -3.61 -3.67 -0.40
CA ARG A 233 -4.05 -2.29 -0.65
C ARG A 233 -2.87 -1.33 -0.59
N ASP A 234 -2.08 -1.40 0.48
CA ASP A 234 -1.05 -0.39 0.74
C ASP A 234 0.15 -0.57 -0.20
N LEU A 235 0.62 -1.81 -0.42
CA LEU A 235 1.71 -2.09 -1.36
C LEU A 235 1.30 -1.82 -2.80
N ARG A 236 0.04 -2.07 -3.18
CA ARG A 236 -0.43 -1.74 -4.54
C ARG A 236 -0.46 -0.25 -4.80
N ARG A 237 -0.69 0.57 -3.77
CA ARG A 237 -0.84 2.02 -3.92
C ARG A 237 0.46 2.77 -3.65
N TYR A 238 1.35 2.19 -2.86
CA TYR A 238 2.51 2.89 -2.30
C TYR A 238 3.76 2.03 -2.31
N SER A 239 4.91 2.69 -2.40
CA SER A 239 6.18 2.14 -1.93
C SER A 239 6.31 2.44 -0.45
N ILE A 240 6.44 1.40 0.37
CA ILE A 240 6.52 1.46 1.83
C ILE A 240 7.99 1.54 2.25
N MET A 241 8.30 2.52 3.10
CA MET A 241 9.62 2.74 3.68
C MET A 241 9.96 1.64 4.70
N THR A 242 11.23 1.27 4.79
CA THR A 242 11.78 0.42 5.87
C THR A 242 12.93 1.13 6.57
N SER A 243 13.34 0.62 7.73
CA SER A 243 14.55 1.06 8.44
C SER A 243 15.83 0.43 7.91
N THR A 244 15.76 -0.36 6.83
CA THR A 244 16.96 -0.85 6.14
C THR A 244 17.47 0.23 5.18
N CYS A 245 18.73 0.62 5.30
CA CYS A 245 19.44 1.48 4.36
C CYS A 245 20.54 0.68 3.64
N ILE A 246 20.69 0.94 2.34
CA ILE A 246 21.77 0.43 1.54
C ILE A 246 22.72 1.58 1.21
N ARG A 247 23.97 1.45 1.63
CA ARG A 247 25.08 2.34 1.25
C ARG A 247 25.85 1.67 0.11
N TYR A 248 25.56 2.10 -1.11
CA TYR A 248 26.28 1.69 -2.30
C TYR A 248 27.62 2.41 -2.32
N ALA A 249 28.71 1.65 -2.27
CA ALA A 249 30.04 2.21 -2.27
C ALA A 249 30.52 2.47 -3.70
N HIS A 250 31.17 3.62 -3.93
CA HIS A 250 31.85 3.88 -5.20
C HIS A 250 32.95 2.84 -5.46
N ASP A 251 33.71 2.51 -4.40
CA ASP A 251 34.73 1.47 -4.41
C ASP A 251 34.59 0.57 -3.17
N GLY A 252 34.99 -0.70 -3.28
CA GLY A 252 34.89 -1.68 -2.20
C GLY A 252 33.56 -2.43 -2.15
N LEU A 253 33.12 -2.76 -0.93
CA LEU A 253 31.89 -3.50 -0.64
C LEU A 253 30.76 -2.53 -0.28
N ASP A 254 29.54 -2.85 -0.69
CA ASP A 254 28.34 -2.17 -0.22
C ASP A 254 28.10 -2.49 1.26
N THR A 255 27.38 -1.60 1.93
CA THR A 255 26.99 -1.79 3.33
C THR A 255 25.47 -1.75 3.45
N ILE A 256 24.88 -2.76 4.07
CA ILE A 256 23.48 -2.79 4.47
C ILE A 256 23.42 -2.49 5.95
N VAL A 257 22.59 -1.52 6.33
CA VAL A 257 22.32 -1.19 7.72
C VAL A 257 20.84 -1.48 7.97
N HIS A 258 20.53 -2.40 8.88
CA HIS A 258 19.17 -2.66 9.34
C HIS A 258 18.88 -1.87 10.60
N ASP A 259 17.60 -1.57 10.83
CA ASP A 259 17.15 -0.86 12.02
C ASP A 259 17.90 0.46 12.22
N VAL A 260 18.17 1.18 11.12
CA VAL A 260 18.93 2.43 11.11
C VAL A 260 18.33 3.42 12.10
N GLY A 261 19.19 3.96 12.97
CA GLY A 261 18.82 4.96 13.97
C GLY A 261 18.14 4.40 15.23
N TYR A 262 18.00 3.07 15.35
CA TYR A 262 17.49 2.41 16.55
C TYR A 262 18.59 1.66 17.33
N ALA A 263 18.31 1.30 18.58
CA ALA A 263 19.26 0.58 19.43
C ALA A 263 19.63 -0.82 18.90
N THR A 264 18.81 -1.39 18.01
CA THR A 264 19.04 -2.70 17.38
C THR A 264 19.73 -2.61 16.03
N GLU A 265 20.27 -1.43 15.68
CA GLU A 265 20.97 -1.22 14.41
C GLU A 265 22.07 -2.27 14.22
N CYS A 266 22.07 -2.91 13.04
CA CYS A 266 23.10 -3.88 12.69
C CYS A 266 23.56 -3.66 11.25
N THR A 267 24.84 -3.94 11.01
CA THR A 267 25.52 -3.67 9.75
C THR A 267 26.06 -4.94 9.12
N GLU A 268 25.77 -5.15 7.84
CA GLU A 268 26.34 -6.22 7.02
C GLU A 268 27.09 -5.62 5.83
N LYS A 269 28.32 -6.08 5.58
CA LYS A 269 29.08 -5.72 4.39
C LYS A 269 28.94 -6.80 3.33
N THR A 270 28.47 -6.45 2.14
CA THR A 270 28.24 -7.40 1.06
C THR A 270 28.38 -6.75 -0.33
N ASN A 271 28.40 -7.54 -1.40
CA ASN A 271 28.37 -7.04 -2.77
C ASN A 271 26.94 -7.20 -3.30
N ILE A 272 26.12 -6.14 -3.18
CA ILE A 272 24.66 -6.22 -3.40
C ILE A 272 24.32 -6.38 -4.88
N VAL A 273 25.24 -6.05 -5.79
CA VAL A 273 25.39 -6.60 -7.15
C VAL A 273 26.39 -5.73 -7.91
N LYS A 274 27.51 -6.30 -8.40
CA LYS A 274 28.50 -5.69 -9.31
C LYS A 274 28.31 -6.04 -10.81
N SER A 275 27.12 -6.46 -11.22
CA SER A 275 26.82 -6.69 -12.63
C SER A 275 26.25 -5.47 -13.35
N LYS A 276 26.86 -5.10 -14.48
CA LYS A 276 26.49 -3.96 -15.34
C LYS A 276 25.07 -3.98 -15.95
N GLU A 277 24.21 -4.93 -15.58
CA GLU A 277 22.86 -5.07 -16.14
C GLU A 277 21.86 -4.26 -15.29
N ARG A 278 21.42 -3.14 -15.86
CA ARG A 278 20.59 -2.09 -15.21
C ARG A 278 19.22 -2.54 -14.70
N ASN A 279 18.80 -3.77 -14.94
CA ASN A 279 17.55 -4.31 -14.45
C ASN A 279 17.79 -5.77 -14.12
N LEU A 280 17.88 -6.12 -12.83
CA LEU A 280 17.63 -7.50 -12.43
C LEU A 280 16.12 -7.73 -12.55
N GLU A 281 15.62 -7.79 -13.78
CA GLU A 281 14.36 -8.48 -14.02
C GLU A 281 14.56 -9.91 -13.51
N PHE A 282 13.65 -10.38 -12.67
CA PHE A 282 13.76 -11.71 -12.09
C PHE A 282 13.68 -12.70 -13.24
N PRO A 283 14.79 -13.38 -13.55
CA PRO A 283 14.90 -13.97 -14.86
C PRO A 283 13.91 -15.12 -14.95
N HIS A 284 12.87 -14.93 -15.75
CA HIS A 284 11.75 -15.86 -15.85
C HIS A 284 12.12 -17.20 -16.52
N ASN A 285 13.37 -17.37 -16.96
CA ASN A 285 13.84 -18.53 -17.69
C ASN A 285 15.35 -18.80 -17.58
N TYR A 286 16.07 -18.17 -16.65
CA TYR A 286 17.48 -18.52 -16.50
C TYR A 286 17.65 -19.79 -15.68
N ASN A 287 18.20 -20.80 -16.34
CA ASN A 287 18.83 -21.95 -15.74
C ASN A 287 19.67 -21.48 -14.53
N TYR A 288 19.29 -21.90 -13.32
CA TYR A 288 20.05 -21.72 -12.08
C TYR A 288 21.54 -22.12 -12.21
N ASN A 289 21.88 -22.84 -13.28
CA ASN A 289 23.20 -23.35 -13.63
C ASN A 289 24.19 -22.34 -14.23
N LYS A 290 23.82 -21.07 -14.48
CA LYS A 290 24.79 -20.04 -14.92
C LYS A 290 25.00 -18.98 -13.84
N GLY A 291 25.91 -19.23 -12.90
CA GLY A 291 26.75 -18.24 -12.22
C GLY A 291 26.16 -17.25 -11.20
N TRP A 292 24.84 -17.06 -11.14
CA TRP A 292 24.25 -16.01 -10.29
C TRP A 292 23.57 -16.50 -9.00
N GLY A 293 23.38 -17.82 -8.86
CA GLY A 293 22.57 -18.41 -7.79
C GLY A 293 23.05 -18.09 -6.36
N SER A 294 24.36 -17.95 -6.12
CA SER A 294 24.89 -17.70 -4.77
C SER A 294 24.85 -16.21 -4.37
N HIS A 295 25.18 -15.30 -5.29
CA HIS A 295 25.18 -13.86 -5.02
C HIS A 295 23.77 -13.32 -4.80
N PHE A 296 22.83 -13.72 -5.66
CA PHE A 296 21.44 -13.31 -5.52
C PHE A 296 20.80 -13.82 -4.22
N SER A 297 21.01 -15.09 -3.89
CA SER A 297 20.59 -15.67 -2.61
C SER A 297 21.20 -14.97 -1.39
N ARG A 298 22.48 -14.56 -1.46
CA ARG A 298 23.11 -13.76 -0.40
C ARG A 298 22.48 -12.38 -0.27
N ASN A 299 22.17 -11.73 -1.38
CA ASN A 299 21.56 -10.39 -1.35
C ASN A 299 20.13 -10.44 -0.82
N LEU A 300 19.35 -11.46 -1.17
CA LEU A 300 18.05 -11.68 -0.52
C LEU A 300 18.19 -11.95 0.98
N GLN A 301 19.17 -12.77 1.38
CA GLN A 301 19.43 -13.02 2.80
C GLN A 301 19.74 -11.72 3.54
N ALA A 302 20.60 -10.89 2.97
CA ALA A 302 21.02 -9.65 3.57
C ALA A 302 19.91 -8.58 3.55
N LEU A 303 19.02 -8.56 2.55
CA LEU A 303 17.98 -7.52 2.45
C LEU A 303 16.69 -7.86 3.20
N VAL A 304 16.29 -9.14 3.20
CA VAL A 304 14.99 -9.58 3.74
C VAL A 304 15.08 -10.80 4.66
N GLY A 305 16.29 -11.22 5.04
CA GLY A 305 16.48 -12.28 6.03
C GLY A 305 16.28 -13.71 5.52
N THR A 306 16.12 -13.91 4.21
CA THR A 306 16.01 -15.25 3.60
C THR A 306 16.74 -15.35 2.28
N ASN A 307 17.48 -16.42 2.06
CA ASN A 307 18.12 -16.72 0.78
C ASN A 307 17.19 -17.47 -0.20
N ASN A 308 15.96 -17.78 0.22
CA ASN A 308 15.01 -18.60 -0.52
C ASN A 308 14.12 -17.74 -1.42
N TYR A 309 14.55 -17.57 -2.67
CA TYR A 309 13.80 -16.84 -3.69
C TYR A 309 12.35 -17.33 -3.85
N ASN A 310 12.16 -18.64 -4.01
CA ASN A 310 10.84 -19.23 -4.25
C ASN A 310 9.86 -18.90 -3.12
N LYS A 311 10.37 -18.76 -1.90
CA LYS A 311 9.58 -18.31 -0.75
C LYS A 311 9.19 -16.84 -0.89
N VAL A 312 10.14 -15.95 -1.19
CA VAL A 312 9.87 -14.52 -1.43
C VAL A 312 8.82 -14.33 -2.53
N GLU A 313 8.97 -15.04 -3.66
CA GLU A 313 8.03 -14.97 -4.78
C GLU A 313 6.62 -15.43 -4.37
N LYS A 314 6.51 -16.57 -3.68
CA LYS A 314 5.22 -17.11 -3.22
C LYS A 314 4.52 -16.18 -2.23
N VAL A 315 5.27 -15.60 -1.30
CA VAL A 315 4.76 -14.64 -0.31
C VAL A 315 4.30 -13.37 -1.02
N GLY A 316 5.17 -12.76 -1.83
CA GLY A 316 4.86 -11.54 -2.59
C GLY A 316 3.65 -11.70 -3.50
N LYS A 317 3.57 -12.82 -4.25
CA LYS A 317 2.43 -13.15 -5.12
C LYS A 317 1.13 -13.29 -4.36
N TRP A 318 1.16 -13.95 -3.21
CA TRP A 318 -0.03 -14.14 -2.40
C TRP A 318 -0.54 -12.83 -1.81
N ILE A 319 0.36 -11.99 -1.28
CA ILE A 319 0.00 -10.71 -0.68
C ILE A 319 -0.55 -9.76 -1.72
N THR A 320 0.16 -9.57 -2.82
CA THR A 320 -0.16 -8.49 -3.76
C THR A 320 -1.11 -8.92 -4.89
N GLY A 321 -1.34 -10.24 -5.04
CA GLY A 321 -2.04 -10.82 -6.20
C GLY A 321 -1.24 -10.73 -7.50
N ARG A 322 0.02 -10.30 -7.42
CA ARG A 322 0.91 -10.05 -8.55
C ARG A 322 1.68 -11.31 -8.92
N LYS A 323 1.99 -11.52 -10.20
CA LYS A 323 2.46 -12.84 -10.67
C LYS A 323 3.91 -13.15 -10.30
N LYS A 324 4.74 -12.13 -10.08
CA LYS A 324 6.18 -12.29 -9.84
C LYS A 324 6.65 -11.43 -8.66
N ALA A 325 7.81 -11.75 -8.09
CA ALA A 325 8.54 -10.85 -7.21
C ALA A 325 9.78 -10.33 -7.95
N ASP A 326 10.13 -9.07 -7.70
CA ASP A 326 11.24 -8.35 -8.29
C ASP A 326 12.09 -7.66 -7.20
N LEU A 327 13.35 -7.39 -7.51
CA LEU A 327 14.38 -6.79 -6.66
C LEU A 327 15.10 -5.78 -7.55
N TRP A 328 14.85 -4.50 -7.32
CA TRP A 328 15.47 -3.41 -8.05
C TRP A 328 16.47 -2.72 -7.15
N LEU A 329 17.75 -2.86 -7.49
CA LEU A 329 18.85 -2.29 -6.73
C LEU A 329 19.56 -1.27 -7.62
N LEU A 330 20.27 -0.31 -7.02
CA LEU A 330 21.07 0.62 -7.81
C LEU A 330 22.08 -0.17 -8.64
N ASN A 331 22.16 0.22 -9.92
CA ASN A 331 23.14 -0.33 -10.85
C ASN A 331 24.55 -0.17 -10.27
N PRO A 332 25.40 -1.20 -10.36
CA PRO A 332 26.72 -1.16 -9.77
C PRO A 332 27.63 -0.12 -10.36
N ASN A 333 28.46 0.41 -9.46
CA ASN A 333 29.43 1.46 -9.67
C ASN A 333 28.76 2.84 -9.72
N PRO A 334 28.14 3.28 -8.61
CA PRO A 334 27.84 4.70 -8.49
C PRO A 334 29.17 5.47 -8.56
N SER A 335 29.16 6.66 -9.17
CA SER A 335 30.36 7.51 -9.30
C SER A 335 30.80 8.15 -7.98
N LYS A 336 30.00 7.96 -6.93
CA LYS A 336 30.19 8.41 -5.55
C LYS A 336 29.40 7.48 -4.64
N ASP A 337 29.66 7.50 -3.34
CA ASP A 337 28.83 6.74 -2.40
C ASP A 337 27.38 7.25 -2.45
N VAL A 338 26.43 6.33 -2.47
CA VAL A 338 25.00 6.63 -2.53
C VAL A 338 24.28 5.83 -1.46
N GLU A 339 23.47 6.53 -0.65
CA GLU A 339 22.58 5.90 0.31
C GLU A 339 21.17 5.83 -0.26
N CYS A 340 20.55 4.66 -0.16
CA CYS A 340 19.16 4.46 -0.54
C CYS A 340 18.43 3.59 0.47
N PRO A 341 17.24 4.01 0.93
CA PRO A 341 16.42 3.16 1.76
C PRO A 341 15.91 1.97 0.96
N LEU A 342 15.82 0.82 1.63
CA LEU A 342 15.07 -0.31 1.12
C LEU A 342 13.57 0.00 1.25
N THR A 343 12.83 -0.25 0.18
CA THR A 343 11.38 -0.04 0.11
C THR A 343 10.68 -1.29 -0.44
N LEU A 344 9.42 -1.48 -0.08
CA LEU A 344 8.58 -2.58 -0.56
C LEU A 344 7.38 -2.02 -1.33
N SER A 345 7.04 -2.58 -2.49
CA SER A 345 5.87 -2.12 -3.26
C SER A 345 5.25 -3.22 -4.13
N GLY A 346 4.04 -2.97 -4.63
CA GLY A 346 3.29 -3.81 -5.57
C GLY A 346 2.79 -3.03 -6.79
N LEU A 347 3.44 -1.90 -7.08
CA LEU A 347 2.96 -0.80 -7.93
C LEU A 347 3.09 -1.07 -9.44
N ASN A 348 4.17 -1.70 -9.89
CA ASN A 348 4.50 -1.74 -11.33
C ASN A 348 4.55 -3.16 -11.91
N TYR A 349 4.11 -3.29 -13.16
CA TYR A 349 4.23 -4.46 -14.05
C TYR A 349 3.77 -5.82 -13.55
N GLY A 350 2.92 -5.86 -12.52
CA GLY A 350 2.43 -7.14 -12.05
C GLY A 350 3.38 -7.83 -11.06
N GLN A 351 4.18 -7.07 -10.30
CA GLN A 351 5.28 -7.58 -9.46
C GLN A 351 5.23 -7.11 -7.99
N PHE A 352 5.75 -7.91 -7.05
CA PHE A 352 6.11 -7.50 -5.68
C PHE A 352 7.58 -7.07 -5.68
N LEU A 353 7.84 -5.78 -5.46
CA LEU A 353 9.14 -5.16 -5.64
C LEU A 353 9.81 -4.86 -4.29
N ILE A 354 11.03 -5.38 -4.13
CA ILE A 354 12.00 -4.96 -3.11
C ILE A 354 12.94 -3.96 -3.78
N SER A 355 13.02 -2.71 -3.32
CA SER A 355 13.72 -1.65 -4.05
C SER A 355 14.68 -0.85 -3.18
N GLY A 356 15.91 -0.68 -3.67
CA GLY A 356 16.97 0.11 -3.04
C GLY A 356 17.48 1.25 -3.92
N VAL A 357 16.61 1.85 -4.75
CA VAL A 357 17.05 2.82 -5.80
C VAL A 357 16.66 4.27 -5.57
N ASP A 358 15.76 4.54 -4.63
CA ASP A 358 15.07 5.81 -4.53
C ASP A 358 14.98 6.31 -3.09
N ALA A 359 15.72 7.37 -2.79
CA ALA A 359 15.71 8.05 -1.49
C ALA A 359 14.58 9.08 -1.32
N ARG A 360 13.65 9.20 -2.28
CA ARG A 360 12.50 10.11 -2.15
C ARG A 360 11.62 9.74 -0.98
N LYS A 361 10.80 10.71 -0.55
CA LYS A 361 9.80 10.55 0.49
C LYS A 361 8.85 9.38 0.20
N LYS A 362 8.64 8.50 1.18
CA LYS A 362 7.72 7.35 1.10
C LYS A 362 6.83 7.27 2.33
N ARG A 363 5.75 6.50 2.23
CA ARG A 363 4.84 6.20 3.34
C ARG A 363 5.40 5.05 4.17
N ALA A 364 4.95 4.89 5.42
CA ALA A 364 5.43 3.83 6.31
C ALA A 364 4.29 3.16 7.08
N HIS A 365 4.50 1.90 7.43
CA HIS A 365 3.76 1.20 8.48
C HIS A 365 4.58 1.20 9.76
N GLY A 366 3.91 1.31 10.91
CA GLY A 366 4.54 1.14 12.21
C GLY A 366 4.55 -0.34 12.59
N MET A 367 5.68 -0.83 13.08
CA MET A 367 5.77 -2.15 13.70
C MET A 367 6.56 -2.07 15.01
N VAL A 368 6.19 -2.90 15.98
CA VAL A 368 6.89 -3.02 17.27
C VAL A 368 7.12 -4.47 17.59
N VAL A 369 8.37 -4.83 17.89
CA VAL A 369 8.75 -6.18 18.30
C VAL A 369 8.69 -6.27 19.82
N HIS A 370 7.84 -7.17 20.32
CA HIS A 370 7.80 -7.58 21.71
C HIS A 370 8.64 -8.84 21.85
N SER A 371 9.85 -8.70 22.41
CA SER A 371 10.69 -9.85 22.73
C SER A 371 10.09 -10.60 23.93
N ALA A 372 10.16 -11.93 23.91
CA ALA A 372 9.82 -12.75 25.07
C ALA A 372 10.87 -12.65 26.21
N GLU A 373 11.98 -11.92 26.00
CA GLU A 373 13.18 -11.96 26.85
C GLU A 373 13.22 -10.91 27.97
N ASN A 374 12.11 -10.24 28.30
CA ASN A 374 12.05 -9.35 29.47
C ASN A 374 11.59 -10.03 30.77
N TYR A 375 11.60 -11.37 30.83
CA TYR A 375 11.33 -12.11 32.08
C TYR A 375 12.26 -13.34 32.18
N SER A 376 13.52 -13.09 32.51
CA SER A 376 14.43 -14.08 33.11
C SER A 376 14.76 -13.67 34.53
#